data_AF-A0A136LK55-F1
#
_entry.id   AF-A0A136LK55-F1
#
_cell.length_a   1.000
_cell.length_b   1.000
_cell.length_c   1.000
_cell.angle_alpha   90.00
_cell.angle_beta   90.00
_cell.angle_gamma   90.00
#
_symmetry.space_group_name_H-M   'P 1'
#
loop_
_entity.id
_entity.type
_entity.pdbx_description
1 polymer ?
#
loop_
_entity_poly.entity_id
_entity_poly.type
_entity_poly.pdbx_seq_one_letter_code
_entity_poly.pdbx_strand_id
1 'polypeptide(L)'
;ADLFDSFIGESWFVRDRLNLQSEALAQLQTLIDGRPYREGVATAEARIDYAAERLRLLYVGITRAREELYISWNTGKRGDLQEAKPLTALREWWAEKSIQPLS
;
A
#
# COMPACT_ATOMS: atom_id res chain seq x y z
N ALA A 1 5.43 8.55 4.19
CA ALA A 1 4.87 7.28 4.68
C ALA A 1 4.36 7.52 6.08
N ASP A 2 3.18 6.99 6.41
CA ASP A 2 2.62 7.10 7.77
C ASP A 2 3.29 6.07 8.68
N LEU A 3 3.29 6.30 10.00
CA LEU A 3 3.92 5.41 10.99
C LEU A 3 3.36 3.98 10.95
N PHE A 4 2.13 3.81 10.45
CA PHE A 4 1.43 2.52 10.39
C PHE A 4 1.50 1.84 9.02
N ASP A 5 2.14 2.45 8.02
CA ASP A 5 2.31 1.80 6.71
C ASP A 5 3.35 0.68 6.82
N SER A 6 2.89 -0.56 6.61
CA SER A 6 3.75 -1.72 6.40
C SER A 6 3.84 -2.06 4.92
N PHE A 7 5.08 -2.23 4.44
CA PHE A 7 5.38 -2.69 3.10
C PHE A 7 6.03 -4.07 3.18
N ILE A 8 5.61 -4.98 2.30
CA ILE A 8 6.22 -6.31 2.24
C ILE A 8 7.69 -6.16 1.86
N GLY A 9 8.56 -6.91 2.57
CA GLY A 9 10.00 -6.91 2.32
C GLY A 9 10.79 -5.87 3.12
N GLU A 10 10.13 -4.94 3.83
CA GLU A 10 10.79 -3.91 4.64
C GLU A 10 10.88 -4.31 6.11
N SER A 11 11.93 -5.04 6.46
CA SER A 11 12.17 -5.44 7.84
C SER A 11 12.55 -4.23 8.72
N TRP A 12 11.97 -4.16 9.93
CA TRP A 12 12.12 -2.99 10.81
C TRP A 12 13.56 -2.69 11.25
N PHE A 13 14.39 -3.72 11.31
CA PHE A 13 15.79 -3.66 11.73
C PHE A 13 16.75 -3.34 10.58
N VAL A 14 16.25 -3.29 9.33
CA VAL A 14 17.05 -2.94 8.16
C VAL A 14 17.19 -1.43 8.09
N ARG A 15 18.42 -0.95 7.83
CA ARG A 15 18.73 0.47 7.64
C ARG A 15 17.78 1.08 6.61
N ASP A 16 17.26 2.27 6.92
CA ASP A 16 16.34 3.03 6.06
C ASP A 16 15.08 2.27 5.62
N ARG A 17 14.75 1.15 6.29
CA ARG A 17 13.64 0.26 5.93
C ARG A 17 13.74 -0.21 4.48
N LEU A 18 14.95 -0.51 4.01
CA LEU A 18 15.15 -1.01 2.66
C LEU A 18 14.45 -2.35 2.44
N ASN A 19 13.87 -2.51 1.26
CA ASN A 19 13.46 -3.80 0.75
C ASN A 19 14.67 -4.50 0.13
N LEU A 20 15.38 -5.30 0.94
CA LEU A 20 16.64 -5.94 0.53
C LEU A 20 16.50 -6.83 -0.71
N GLN A 21 15.32 -7.43 -0.92
CA GLN A 21 15.07 -8.26 -2.11
C GLN A 21 15.03 -7.38 -3.37
N SER A 22 14.27 -6.30 -3.32
CA SER A 22 14.18 -5.33 -4.43
C SER A 22 15.52 -4.67 -4.72
N GLU A 23 16.26 -4.25 -3.68
CA GLU A 23 17.59 -3.65 -3.85
C GLU A 23 18.60 -4.66 -4.44
N ALA A 24 18.59 -5.91 -4.01
CA ALA A 24 19.48 -6.94 -4.55
C ALA A 24 19.20 -7.21 -6.03
N LEU A 25 17.92 -7.29 -6.43
CA LEU A 25 17.53 -7.43 -7.83
C LEU A 25 17.96 -6.21 -8.66
N ALA A 26 17.79 -5.00 -8.13
CA ALA A 26 18.21 -3.77 -8.80
C ALA A 26 19.73 -3.71 -9.00
N GLN A 27 20.53 -4.14 -8.01
CA GLN A 27 21.97 -4.26 -8.17
C GLN A 27 22.33 -5.21 -9.31
N LEU A 28 21.72 -6.41 -9.37
CA LEU A 28 21.94 -7.35 -10.47
C LEU A 28 21.55 -6.75 -11.82
N GLN A 29 20.40 -6.06 -11.89
CA GLN A 29 19.94 -5.41 -13.12
C GLN A 29 20.92 -4.32 -13.58
N THR A 30 21.45 -3.52 -12.64
CA THR A 30 22.41 -2.46 -12.98
C THR A 30 23.75 -3.01 -13.49
N LEU A 31 24.18 -4.19 -13.00
CA LEU A 31 25.36 -4.89 -13.51
C LEU A 31 25.15 -5.37 -14.95
N ILE A 32 23.94 -5.84 -15.28
CA ILE A 32 23.57 -6.24 -16.65
C ILE A 32 23.52 -5.03 -17.58
N ASP A 33 22.91 -3.93 -17.12
CA ASP A 33 22.67 -2.73 -17.95
C ASP A 33 23.89 -1.79 -18.04
N GLY A 34 24.95 -2.05 -17.26
CA GLY A 34 26.12 -1.18 -17.18
C GLY A 34 25.81 0.21 -16.58
N ARG A 35 24.78 0.31 -15.75
CA ARG A 35 24.34 1.58 -15.13
C ARG A 35 24.79 1.66 -13.67
N PRO A 36 24.96 2.86 -13.09
CA PRO A 36 25.26 2.98 -11.67
C PRO A 36 24.02 2.64 -10.83
N TYR A 37 24.21 1.77 -9.83
CA TYR A 37 23.21 1.49 -8.81
C TYR A 37 22.96 2.72 -7.92
N ARG A 38 21.69 2.95 -7.57
CA ARG A 38 21.24 3.98 -6.62
C ARG A 38 20.40 3.33 -5.54
N GLU A 39 20.94 3.27 -4.32
CA GLU A 39 20.28 2.66 -3.16
C GLU A 39 18.95 3.35 -2.85
N GLY A 40 17.93 2.54 -2.55
CA GLY A 40 16.62 3.00 -2.10
C GLY A 40 15.63 3.30 -3.23
N VAL A 41 16.10 3.41 -4.48
CA VAL A 41 15.22 3.61 -5.64
C VAL A 41 14.29 2.40 -5.81
N ALA A 42 14.85 1.19 -5.79
CA ALA A 42 14.07 -0.03 -5.97
C ALA A 42 13.10 -0.28 -4.79
N THR A 43 13.49 0.09 -3.57
CA THR A 43 12.59 0.09 -2.41
C THR A 43 11.43 1.07 -2.62
N ALA A 44 11.70 2.30 -3.06
CA ALA A 44 10.65 3.29 -3.30
C ALA A 44 9.67 2.84 -4.39
N GLU A 45 10.16 2.24 -5.47
CA GLU A 45 9.34 1.63 -6.51
C GLU A 45 8.49 0.48 -5.94
N ALA A 46 9.10 -0.43 -5.17
CA ALA A 46 8.38 -1.53 -4.53
C ALA A 46 7.25 -1.06 -3.58
N ARG A 47 7.44 0.08 -2.90
CA ARG A 47 6.37 0.70 -2.09
C ARG A 47 5.19 1.13 -2.94
N ILE A 48 5.46 1.75 -4.10
CA ILE A 48 4.42 2.19 -5.05
C ILE A 48 3.67 0.99 -5.60
N ASP A 49 4.40 -0.04 -6.05
CA ASP A 49 3.80 -1.25 -6.60
C ASP A 49 2.91 -1.96 -5.57
N TYR A 50 3.37 -2.05 -4.32
CA TYR A 50 2.59 -2.64 -3.24
C TYR A 50 1.32 -1.82 -2.92
N ALA A 51 1.42 -0.49 -2.89
CA ALA A 51 0.27 0.38 -2.70
C ALA A 51 -0.74 0.26 -3.86
N ALA A 52 -0.24 0.22 -5.10
CA ALA A 52 -1.05 0.04 -6.31
C ALA A 52 -1.80 -1.30 -6.29
N GLU A 53 -1.13 -2.38 -5.89
CA GLU A 53 -1.77 -3.70 -5.78
C GLU A 53 -2.86 -3.71 -4.71
N ARG A 54 -2.65 -3.08 -3.55
CA ARG A 54 -3.69 -2.96 -2.51
C ARG A 54 -4.92 -2.19 -3.02
N LEU A 55 -4.70 -1.10 -3.76
CA LEU A 55 -5.77 -0.35 -4.42
C LEU A 55 -6.51 -1.21 -5.45
N ARG A 56 -5.78 -1.96 -6.28
CA ARG A 56 -6.36 -2.86 -7.29
C ARG A 56 -7.24 -3.92 -6.63
N LEU A 57 -6.79 -4.54 -5.55
CA LEU A 57 -7.57 -5.55 -4.82
C LEU A 57 -8.86 -4.96 -4.24
N LEU A 58 -8.80 -3.75 -3.66
CA LEU A 58 -10.01 -3.04 -3.20
C LEU A 58 -10.97 -2.77 -4.36
N TYR A 59 -10.49 -2.19 -5.45
CA TYR A 59 -11.30 -1.89 -6.65
C TYR A 59 -11.97 -3.16 -7.21
N VAL A 60 -11.21 -4.24 -7.32
CA VAL A 60 -11.72 -5.52 -7.81
C VAL A 60 -12.74 -6.14 -6.84
N GLY A 61 -12.57 -5.95 -5.53
CA GLY A 61 -13.56 -6.36 -4.52
C GLY A 61 -14.86 -5.58 -4.67
N ILE A 62 -14.77 -4.25 -4.81
CA ILE A 62 -15.93 -3.37 -4.99
C ILE A 62 -16.71 -3.74 -6.26
N THR A 63 -16.00 -3.87 -7.39
CA THR A 63 -16.64 -4.11 -8.69
C THR A 63 -17.19 -5.52 -8.87
N ARG A 64 -16.86 -6.46 -7.99
CA ARG A 64 -17.43 -7.82 -7.98
C ARG A 64 -18.68 -7.97 -7.10
N ALA A 65 -18.94 -7.03 -6.20
CA ALA A 65 -20.15 -7.06 -5.37
C ALA A 65 -21.39 -6.81 -6.25
N ARG A 66 -22.45 -7.62 -6.06
CA ARG A 66 -23.65 -7.56 -6.92
C ARG A 66 -24.83 -6.87 -6.24
N GLU A 67 -25.04 -7.13 -4.96
CA GLU A 67 -26.15 -6.58 -4.19
C GLU A 67 -25.64 -5.76 -3.01
N GLU A 68 -24.75 -6.35 -2.20
CA GLU A 68 -24.17 -5.71 -1.02
C GLU A 68 -22.65 -5.94 -0.94
N LEU A 69 -21.95 -4.98 -0.35
CA LEU A 69 -20.52 -5.05 -0.05
C LEU A 69 -20.30 -4.77 1.43
N TYR A 70 -19.80 -5.76 2.15
CA TYR A 70 -19.36 -5.61 3.54
C TYR A 70 -17.84 -5.69 3.61
N ILE A 71 -17.21 -4.67 4.20
CA ILE A 71 -15.76 -4.64 4.43
C ILE A 71 -15.52 -4.48 5.94
N SER A 72 -14.66 -5.33 6.49
CA SER A 72 -14.22 -5.27 7.87
C SER A 72 -12.71 -5.44 7.97
N TRP A 73 -12.15 -5.04 9.11
CA TRP A 73 -10.75 -5.25 9.45
C TRP A 73 -10.62 -5.69 10.91
N ASN A 74 -9.50 -6.30 11.24
CA ASN A 74 -9.16 -6.67 12.60
C ASN A 74 -8.55 -5.46 13.32
N THR A 75 -8.97 -5.17 14.56
CA THR A 75 -8.44 -4.06 15.38
C THR A 75 -7.19 -4.44 16.19
N GLY A 76 -6.78 -5.70 16.15
CA GLY A 76 -5.65 -6.24 16.89
C GLY A 76 -5.95 -6.46 18.37
N LYS A 77 -5.10 -7.21 19.06
CA LYS A 77 -5.24 -7.45 20.51
C LYS A 77 -5.08 -6.17 21.35
N ARG A 78 -4.38 -5.16 20.81
CA ARG A 78 -4.09 -3.88 21.47
C ARG A 78 -4.87 -2.70 20.90
N GLY A 79 -5.76 -2.92 19.92
CA GLY A 79 -6.52 -1.84 19.29
C GLY A 79 -5.68 -0.97 18.33
N ASP A 80 -4.50 -1.45 17.92
CA ASP A 80 -3.50 -0.70 17.16
C ASP A 80 -3.56 -0.96 15.66
N LEU A 81 -4.41 -1.89 15.19
CA LEU A 81 -4.64 -2.11 13.77
C LEU A 81 -5.76 -1.21 13.26
N GLN A 82 -5.49 -0.55 12.14
CA GLN A 82 -6.39 0.41 11.51
C GLN A 82 -6.92 -0.13 10.19
N GLU A 83 -8.00 0.49 9.69
CA GLU A 83 -8.49 0.22 8.34
C GLU A 83 -7.42 0.53 7.29
N ALA A 84 -7.53 -0.11 6.13
CA ALA A 84 -6.62 0.19 5.03
C ALA A 84 -6.85 1.62 4.53
N LYS A 85 -5.79 2.40 4.31
CA LYS A 85 -5.91 3.79 3.85
C LYS A 85 -6.82 4.03 2.65
N PRO A 86 -6.82 3.17 1.60
CA PRO A 86 -7.77 3.33 0.51
C PRO A 86 -9.23 3.26 0.96
N LEU A 87 -9.54 2.46 1.98
CA LEU A 87 -10.88 2.37 2.56
C LEU A 87 -11.22 3.62 3.37
N THR A 88 -10.27 4.16 4.16
CA THR A 88 -10.43 5.45 4.84
C THR A 88 -10.77 6.56 3.86
N ALA A 89 -9.97 6.72 2.80
CA ALA A 89 -10.18 7.75 1.79
C ALA A 89 -11.54 7.59 1.09
N LEU A 90 -11.93 6.36 0.75
CA LEU A 90 -13.23 6.07 0.15
C LEU A 90 -14.40 6.42 1.09
N ARG A 91 -14.28 6.06 2.37
CA ARG A 91 -15.30 6.35 3.40
C ARG A 91 -15.45 7.85 3.63
N GLU A 92 -14.34 8.58 3.71
CA GLU A 92 -14.33 10.05 3.86
C GLU A 92 -14.99 10.74 2.66
N TRP A 93 -14.59 10.34 1.44
CA TRP A 93 -15.21 10.84 0.21
C TRP A 93 -16.72 10.55 0.15
N TRP A 94 -17.13 9.35 0.55
CA TRP A 94 -18.55 8.96 0.57
C TRP A 94 -19.35 9.76 1.60
N ALA A 95 -18.78 10.00 2.78
CA ALA A 95 -19.41 10.79 3.83
C ALA A 95 -19.61 12.25 3.38
N GLU A 96 -18.60 12.86 2.75
CA GLU A 96 -18.70 14.21 2.19
C GLU A 96 -19.83 14.30 1.15
N LYS A 97 -19.95 13.31 0.26
CA LYS A 97 -21.00 13.27 -0.77
C LYS A 97 -22.39 13.02 -0.21
N SER A 98 -22.51 12.20 0.83
CA SER A 98 -23.80 11.87 1.45
C SER A 98 -24.39 13.03 2.26
N ILE A 99 -23.57 14.02 2.66
CA ILE A 99 -23.99 15.20 3.40
C ILE A 99 -24.49 16.32 2.46
N GLN A 100 -24.22 16.24 1.15
CA GLN A 100 -24.82 17.16 0.18
C GLN A 100 -26.15 16.58 -0.34
N PRO A 101 -27.31 17.21 -0.07
CA PRO A 101 -28.56 16.78 -0.67
C PRO A 101 -28.45 16.93 -2.19
N LEU A 102 -28.88 15.90 -2.93
CA LEU A 102 -29.02 15.94 -4.38
C LEU A 102 -29.81 17.20 -4.77
N SER A 103 -29.13 18.19 -5.34
CA SER A 103 -29.72 19.39 -5.94
C SER A 103 -30.17 19.11 -7.36
#